data_AF-A0A4R8VNZ7-F1
#
_entry.id   AF-A0A4R8VNZ7-F1
#
_cell.length_a   1.000
_cell.length_b   1.000
_cell.length_c   1.000
_cell.angle_alpha   90.00
_cell.angle_beta   90.00
_cell.angle_gamma   90.00
#
_symmetry.space_group_name_H-M   'P 1'
#
loop_
_entity.id
_entity.type
_entity.pdbx_description
1 polymer ?
#
loop_
_entity_poly.entity_id
_entity_poly.type
_entity_poly.pdbx_seq_one_letter_code
_entity_poly.pdbx_strand_id
1 'polypeptide(L)'
;MGKNSVVPITVALILALTGCAGPATPAASGPSTSPSTTPAAELSSAPASRFDVTCADLVSIAELEALFGANDYEPRLDWAPSVSPVKYAVQNTGGLSCTWGNDDVPVGGIPNPTYDELTVQVLPDATAAQIELHVADHPQGDAQPFGDSSGTICFAHSGLCTSNIVVGEAWIEVFLEGANVSDPASDADVLALAAPVLRTITKRVATAAASNTTPAVAAVAARTDCEVILPAATVQSVFQAAELPVHTTYHGGGWSVMTGAATLAGVTRCIVGPAGSDAALANLEMLPHGAWAFDSAQVQSGVWAAHEPVDVAGVTEQAYLLCPVGTISACSVDFIVGDDWVRLGTFINGQRPVEATDRDQVLELAGHVAAALE
;
A
#
# COMPACT_ATOMS: atom_id res chain seq x y z
N MET A 1 29.26 44.24 47.24
CA MET A 1 27.88 43.76 47.03
C MET A 1 27.96 42.72 45.92
N GLY A 2 27.62 41.44 46.07
CA GLY A 2 27.28 40.61 47.23
C GLY A 2 27.90 39.23 46.98
N LYS A 3 28.42 38.61 48.03
CA LYS A 3 29.20 37.36 48.01
C LYS A 3 28.29 36.14 47.86
N ASN A 4 28.83 35.12 47.19
CA ASN A 4 28.34 33.74 47.15
C ASN A 4 27.96 33.21 48.55
N SER A 5 26.85 32.47 48.63
CA SER A 5 26.61 31.51 49.71
C SER A 5 25.94 30.27 49.16
N VAL A 6 26.75 29.22 49.07
CA VAL A 6 26.39 27.82 48.88
C VAL A 6 25.86 27.31 50.23
N VAL A 7 24.70 26.64 50.24
CA VAL A 7 24.14 25.98 51.42
C VAL A 7 23.95 24.49 51.09
N PRO A 8 24.35 23.56 51.98
CA PRO A 8 24.62 22.17 51.66
C PRO A 8 23.37 21.27 51.71
N ILE A 9 23.28 20.32 50.76
CA ILE A 9 22.34 19.20 50.84
C ILE A 9 22.92 18.17 51.80
N THR A 10 22.22 17.95 52.91
CA THR A 10 22.61 17.01 53.96
C THR A 10 22.10 15.62 53.59
N VAL A 11 23.02 14.67 53.39
CA VAL A 11 22.74 13.24 53.19
C VAL A 11 22.41 12.62 54.54
N ALA A 12 21.17 12.17 54.74
CA ALA A 12 20.78 11.35 55.89
C ALA A 12 20.79 9.88 55.48
N LEU A 13 21.88 9.20 55.83
CA LEU A 13 22.09 7.77 55.74
C LEU A 13 21.40 7.11 56.96
N ILE A 14 20.31 6.37 56.76
CA ILE A 14 19.68 5.57 57.82
C ILE A 14 20.06 4.10 57.60
N LEU A 15 21.06 3.62 58.35
CA LEU A 15 21.27 2.21 58.63
C LEU A 15 20.39 1.81 59.82
N ALA A 16 19.55 0.79 59.66
CA ALA A 16 18.90 0.07 60.76
C ALA A 16 19.03 -1.44 60.54
N LEU A 17 19.26 -2.13 61.65
CA LEU A 17 19.92 -3.42 61.75
C LEU A 17 19.04 -4.62 61.38
N THR A 18 19.76 -5.61 60.85
CA THR A 18 19.52 -7.05 60.76
C THR A 18 18.66 -7.66 61.88
N GLY A 19 17.57 -8.33 61.48
CA GLY A 19 16.81 -9.28 62.29
C GLY A 19 16.69 -10.62 61.55
N CYS A 20 17.32 -11.67 62.08
CA CYS A 20 17.23 -13.03 61.57
C CYS A 20 15.86 -13.64 61.87
N ALA A 21 15.14 -14.09 60.84
CA ALA A 21 14.08 -15.09 60.94
C ALA A 21 14.22 -16.06 59.75
N GLY A 22 14.14 -17.36 60.05
CA GLY A 22 14.63 -18.48 59.24
C GLY A 22 13.92 -18.74 57.90
N PRO A 23 14.39 -19.75 57.14
CA PRO A 23 13.89 -20.03 55.80
C PRO A 23 12.45 -20.55 55.85
N ALA A 24 11.53 -19.83 55.22
CA ALA A 24 10.21 -20.33 54.91
C ALA A 24 10.29 -21.31 53.74
N THR A 25 9.83 -22.54 53.97
CA THR A 25 9.62 -23.55 52.93
C THR A 25 8.71 -23.00 51.83
N PRO A 26 9.06 -23.08 50.53
CA PRO A 26 8.15 -22.70 49.46
C PRO A 26 6.90 -23.58 49.52
N ALA A 27 5.73 -22.94 49.54
CA ALA A 27 4.46 -23.63 49.31
C ALA A 27 4.50 -24.31 47.94
N ALA A 28 4.11 -25.58 47.89
CA ALA A 28 4.01 -26.35 46.65
C ALA A 28 3.11 -25.60 45.67
N SER A 29 3.67 -25.25 44.51
CA SER A 29 2.94 -24.75 43.36
C SER A 29 1.83 -25.73 43.01
N GLY A 30 0.57 -25.28 43.06
CA GLY A 30 -0.53 -25.99 42.41
C GLY A 30 -0.22 -26.17 40.92
N PRO A 31 -0.87 -27.13 40.24
CA PRO A 31 -0.65 -27.33 38.81
C PRO A 31 -0.91 -26.02 38.08
N SER A 32 0.17 -25.46 37.52
CA SER A 32 0.12 -24.35 36.59
C SER A 32 -0.73 -24.82 35.42
N THR A 33 -1.91 -24.23 35.25
CA THR A 33 -2.67 -24.33 34.02
C THR A 33 -1.77 -23.79 32.92
N SER A 34 -1.20 -24.68 32.11
CA SER A 34 -0.53 -24.29 30.88
C SER A 34 -1.44 -23.34 30.10
N PRO A 35 -0.92 -22.25 29.52
CA PRO A 35 -1.72 -21.42 28.64
C PRO A 35 -2.26 -22.34 27.54
N SER A 36 -3.58 -22.33 27.38
CA SER A 36 -4.22 -23.02 26.27
C SER A 36 -3.67 -22.35 25.01
N THR A 37 -2.83 -23.07 24.26
CA THR A 37 -2.41 -22.66 22.93
C THR A 37 -3.62 -22.78 22.03
N THR A 38 -4.50 -21.77 22.07
CA THR A 38 -5.45 -21.56 20.99
C THR A 38 -4.63 -21.53 19.71
N PRO A 39 -4.91 -22.41 18.73
CA PRO A 39 -4.23 -22.33 17.44
C PRO A 39 -4.36 -20.90 16.92
N ALA A 40 -3.25 -20.30 16.50
CA ALA A 40 -3.31 -19.05 15.77
C ALA A 40 -4.30 -19.24 14.61
N ALA A 41 -5.15 -18.24 14.35
CA ALA A 41 -6.01 -18.28 13.18
C ALA A 41 -5.12 -18.49 11.95
N GLU A 42 -5.48 -19.42 11.08
CA GLU A 42 -4.75 -19.65 9.85
C GLU A 42 -4.96 -18.42 8.95
N LEU A 43 -3.86 -17.74 8.60
CA LEU A 43 -3.89 -16.59 7.70
C LEU A 43 -4.30 -17.06 6.29
N SER A 44 -5.04 -16.21 5.60
CA SER A 44 -5.43 -16.46 4.21
C SER A 44 -4.19 -16.64 3.33
N SER A 45 -4.30 -17.53 2.33
CA SER A 45 -3.33 -17.64 1.25
C SER A 45 -3.65 -16.67 0.13
N ALA A 46 -2.64 -16.33 -0.70
CA ALA A 46 -2.84 -15.46 -1.85
C ALA A 46 -3.98 -15.99 -2.75
N PRO A 47 -4.97 -15.15 -3.12
CA PRO A 47 -6.02 -15.56 -4.05
C PRO A 47 -5.43 -15.98 -5.39
N ALA A 48 -5.97 -17.05 -5.96
CA ALA A 48 -5.59 -17.47 -7.31
C ALA A 48 -6.03 -16.42 -8.33
N SER A 49 -5.17 -16.15 -9.33
CA SER A 49 -5.58 -15.33 -10.46
C SER A 49 -6.70 -16.01 -11.22
N ARG A 50 -7.65 -15.20 -11.72
CA ARG A 50 -8.78 -15.66 -12.55
C ARG A 50 -8.47 -15.62 -14.04
N PHE A 51 -7.29 -15.12 -14.40
CA PHE A 51 -6.79 -15.12 -15.75
C PHE A 51 -5.76 -16.24 -15.90
N ASP A 52 -5.95 -17.10 -16.90
CA ASP A 52 -4.99 -18.17 -17.24
C ASP A 52 -3.82 -17.62 -18.07
N VAL A 53 -3.19 -16.55 -17.56
CA VAL A 53 -1.99 -15.92 -18.11
C VAL A 53 -1.14 -15.38 -16.97
N THR A 54 0.18 -15.53 -17.09
CA THR A 54 1.15 -14.91 -16.17
C THR A 54 1.56 -13.52 -16.67
N CYS A 55 2.28 -12.75 -15.84
CA CYS A 55 2.88 -11.50 -16.29
C CYS A 55 3.78 -11.73 -17.53
N ALA A 56 4.66 -12.74 -17.50
CA ALA A 56 5.53 -13.04 -18.63
C ALA A 56 4.76 -13.40 -19.92
N ASP A 57 3.53 -13.91 -19.80
CA ASP A 57 2.67 -14.13 -20.96
C ASP A 57 2.03 -12.84 -21.47
N LEU A 58 1.73 -11.87 -20.59
CA LEU A 58 1.09 -10.59 -20.94
C LEU A 58 1.98 -9.68 -21.78
N VAL A 59 3.28 -9.61 -21.48
CA VAL A 59 4.26 -8.79 -22.19
C VAL A 59 5.58 -9.55 -22.29
N SER A 60 6.10 -9.67 -23.51
CA SER A 60 7.39 -10.30 -23.77
C SER A 60 8.55 -9.31 -23.68
N ILE A 61 9.75 -9.80 -23.39
CA ILE A 61 10.99 -8.97 -23.36
C ILE A 61 11.18 -8.21 -24.68
N ALA A 62 10.94 -8.85 -25.83
CA ALA A 62 11.07 -8.20 -27.13
C ALA A 62 10.09 -7.01 -27.32
N GLU A 63 8.92 -7.04 -26.68
CA GLU A 63 7.98 -5.92 -26.69
C GLU A 63 8.47 -4.78 -25.79
N LEU A 64 9.06 -5.09 -24.63
CA LEU A 64 9.67 -4.10 -23.74
C LEU A 64 10.88 -3.45 -24.42
N GLU A 65 11.74 -4.22 -25.07
CA GLU A 65 12.89 -3.70 -25.81
C GLU A 65 12.46 -2.81 -26.98
N ALA A 66 11.33 -3.10 -27.61
CA ALA A 66 10.78 -2.26 -28.66
C ALA A 66 10.22 -0.93 -28.13
N LEU A 67 9.73 -0.90 -26.89
CA LEU A 67 9.20 0.31 -26.24
C LEU A 67 10.29 1.20 -25.66
N PHE A 68 11.25 0.59 -24.97
CA PHE A 68 12.22 1.30 -24.13
C PHE A 68 13.66 1.23 -24.66
N GLY A 69 13.97 0.22 -25.47
CA GLY A 69 15.34 -0.13 -25.87
C GLY A 69 15.88 -1.32 -25.07
N ALA A 70 17.11 -1.76 -25.36
CA ALA A 70 17.67 -2.95 -24.73
C ALA A 70 18.00 -2.74 -23.24
N ASN A 71 17.44 -3.57 -22.37
CA ASN A 71 17.70 -3.59 -20.93
C ASN A 71 17.32 -4.97 -20.32
N ASP A 72 17.70 -5.23 -19.08
CA ASP A 72 17.37 -6.45 -18.35
C ASP A 72 15.99 -6.34 -17.68
N TYR A 73 14.94 -6.21 -18.50
CA TYR A 73 13.57 -6.14 -17.99
C TYR A 73 13.09 -7.50 -17.49
N GLU A 74 12.71 -7.55 -16.23
CA GLU A 74 12.06 -8.70 -15.60
C GLU A 74 10.65 -8.29 -15.13
N PRO A 75 9.64 -9.20 -15.20
CA PRO A 75 8.38 -8.97 -14.53
C PRO A 75 8.59 -8.93 -13.02
N ARG A 76 8.00 -7.94 -12.37
CA ARG A 76 8.12 -7.74 -10.93
C ARG A 76 6.72 -7.59 -10.35
N LEU A 77 6.33 -8.59 -9.57
CA LEU A 77 5.03 -8.63 -8.90
C LEU A 77 4.98 -7.69 -7.68
N ASP A 78 6.15 -7.33 -7.17
CA ASP A 78 6.37 -6.51 -6.00
C ASP A 78 6.83 -5.08 -6.33
N TRP A 79 7.00 -4.72 -7.60
CA TRP A 79 7.64 -3.46 -8.02
C TRP A 79 6.70 -2.27 -8.10
N ALA A 80 6.95 -1.29 -7.24
CA ALA A 80 6.61 0.13 -7.33
C ALA A 80 7.09 0.79 -6.02
N PRO A 81 7.34 2.11 -5.93
CA PRO A 81 8.09 2.72 -4.80
C PRO A 81 7.43 2.65 -3.41
N SER A 82 6.30 1.96 -3.27
CA SER A 82 5.62 1.74 -1.99
C SER A 82 4.76 0.48 -2.00
N VAL A 83 4.78 -0.27 -0.89
CA VAL A 83 3.81 -1.33 -0.61
C VAL A 83 2.52 -0.68 -0.06
N SER A 84 1.34 -1.16 -0.44
CA SER A 84 0.06 -0.61 0.06
C SER A 84 -1.08 -1.62 -0.08
N PRO A 85 -2.00 -1.72 0.90
CA PRO A 85 -3.21 -2.53 0.83
C PRO A 85 -4.05 -2.30 -0.44
N VAL A 86 -4.09 -1.05 -0.92
CA VAL A 86 -4.84 -0.68 -2.13
C VAL A 86 -4.26 -1.34 -3.38
N LYS A 87 -2.93 -1.34 -3.51
CA LYS A 87 -2.27 -1.93 -4.68
C LYS A 87 -2.56 -3.42 -4.78
N TYR A 88 -2.57 -4.09 -3.63
CA TYR A 88 -2.84 -5.52 -3.52
C TYR A 88 -4.32 -5.88 -3.68
N ALA A 89 -5.24 -4.91 -3.70
CA ALA A 89 -6.66 -5.16 -3.90
C ALA A 89 -6.97 -5.78 -5.28
N VAL A 90 -6.16 -5.48 -6.30
CA VAL A 90 -6.27 -6.11 -7.63
C VAL A 90 -6.02 -7.62 -7.52
N GLN A 91 -4.92 -8.04 -6.90
CA GLN A 91 -4.68 -9.46 -6.65
C GLN A 91 -5.70 -10.06 -5.69
N ASN A 92 -6.17 -9.31 -4.68
CA ASN A 92 -7.15 -9.79 -3.70
C ASN A 92 -8.50 -10.15 -4.35
N THR A 93 -8.82 -9.54 -5.49
CA THR A 93 -9.99 -9.83 -6.32
C THR A 93 -9.71 -10.84 -7.45
N GLY A 94 -8.55 -11.51 -7.40
CA GLY A 94 -8.13 -12.47 -8.43
C GLY A 94 -7.72 -11.83 -9.75
N GLY A 95 -7.48 -10.52 -9.75
CA GLY A 95 -6.94 -9.78 -10.88
C GLY A 95 -5.45 -10.04 -11.12
N LEU A 96 -4.89 -9.33 -12.09
CA LEU A 96 -3.46 -9.32 -12.39
C LEU A 96 -2.91 -7.91 -12.15
N SER A 97 -1.74 -7.83 -11.52
CA SER A 97 -0.96 -6.59 -11.42
C SER A 97 0.48 -6.93 -11.74
N CYS A 98 0.96 -6.45 -12.88
CA CYS A 98 2.27 -6.78 -13.42
C CYS A 98 3.00 -5.49 -13.74
N THR A 99 4.22 -5.35 -13.22
CA THR A 99 5.08 -4.22 -13.54
C THR A 99 6.41 -4.69 -14.09
N TRP A 100 6.88 -4.01 -15.13
CA TRP A 100 8.22 -4.14 -15.69
C TRP A 100 8.89 -2.79 -15.60
N GLY A 101 10.15 -2.79 -15.22
CA GLY A 101 10.95 -1.58 -15.24
C GLY A 101 12.43 -1.90 -15.15
N ASN A 102 13.25 -0.89 -15.35
CA ASN A 102 14.69 -0.99 -15.10
C ASN A 102 15.00 -0.66 -13.62
N ASP A 103 16.26 -0.69 -13.21
CA ASP A 103 16.64 -0.45 -11.80
C ASP A 103 16.75 1.04 -11.43
N ASP A 104 16.47 1.94 -12.37
CA ASP A 104 16.68 3.38 -12.26
C ASP A 104 15.50 4.11 -11.58
N VAL A 105 14.88 3.49 -10.57
CA VAL A 105 13.67 3.99 -9.89
C VAL A 105 13.83 5.43 -9.39
N PRO A 106 12.84 6.32 -9.60
CA PRO A 106 12.82 7.65 -9.03
C PRO A 106 12.94 7.63 -7.50
N VAL A 107 13.83 8.45 -6.94
CA VAL A 107 14.02 8.56 -5.48
C VAL A 107 13.31 9.78 -4.95
N GLY A 108 12.41 9.60 -3.97
CA GLY A 108 11.81 10.71 -3.22
C GLY A 108 11.01 11.70 -4.10
N GLY A 109 10.37 11.21 -5.17
CA GLY A 109 9.59 12.04 -6.09
C GLY A 109 10.43 12.91 -7.04
N ILE A 110 11.75 12.71 -7.09
CA ILE A 110 12.62 13.33 -8.09
C ILE A 110 12.54 12.48 -9.37
N PRO A 111 12.02 13.00 -10.48
CA PRO A 111 11.93 12.25 -11.73
C PRO A 111 13.31 11.78 -12.19
N ASN A 112 13.41 10.52 -12.61
CA ASN A 112 14.61 10.02 -13.26
C ASN A 112 14.31 9.81 -14.76
N PRO A 113 14.92 10.61 -15.66
CA PRO A 113 14.66 10.50 -17.09
C PRO A 113 15.17 9.20 -17.73
N THR A 114 15.95 8.39 -17.00
CA THR A 114 16.37 7.05 -17.46
C THR A 114 15.44 5.95 -16.97
N TYR A 115 14.41 6.27 -16.18
CA TYR A 115 13.49 5.28 -15.65
C TYR A 115 12.50 4.82 -16.72
N ASP A 116 12.39 3.51 -16.86
CA ASP A 116 11.40 2.85 -17.72
C ASP A 116 10.39 2.12 -16.83
N GLU A 117 9.10 2.30 -17.11
CA GLU A 117 8.05 1.54 -16.43
C GLU A 117 6.93 1.17 -17.39
N LEU A 118 6.53 -0.10 -17.37
CA LEU A 118 5.25 -0.57 -17.87
C LEU A 118 4.53 -1.25 -16.71
N THR A 119 3.40 -0.70 -16.28
CA THR A 119 2.49 -1.34 -15.32
C THR A 119 1.21 -1.72 -16.06
N VAL A 120 0.80 -2.98 -15.93
CA VAL A 120 -0.44 -3.53 -16.47
C VAL A 120 -1.24 -4.13 -15.34
N GLN A 121 -2.44 -3.60 -15.13
CA GLN A 121 -3.40 -4.11 -14.16
C GLN A 121 -4.66 -4.58 -14.86
N VAL A 122 -5.22 -5.69 -14.39
CA VAL A 122 -6.41 -6.30 -14.97
C VAL A 122 -7.38 -6.68 -13.86
N LEU A 123 -8.56 -6.05 -13.87
CA LEU A 123 -9.69 -6.36 -13.01
C LEU A 123 -10.67 -7.29 -13.76
N PRO A 124 -11.01 -8.47 -13.20
CA PRO A 124 -12.07 -9.30 -13.75
C PRO A 124 -13.46 -8.81 -13.32
N ASP A 125 -14.50 -9.24 -14.03
CA ASP A 125 -15.91 -8.91 -13.81
C ASP A 125 -16.25 -7.41 -13.68
N ALA A 126 -15.50 -6.55 -14.37
CA ALA A 126 -15.77 -5.12 -14.38
C ALA A 126 -17.04 -4.83 -15.16
N THR A 127 -18.03 -4.23 -14.49
CA THR A 127 -19.27 -3.75 -15.13
C THR A 127 -19.10 -2.32 -15.66
N ALA A 128 -19.84 -1.97 -16.71
CA ALA A 128 -19.85 -0.60 -17.24
C ALA A 128 -20.14 0.46 -16.15
N ALA A 129 -21.07 0.19 -15.24
CA ALA A 129 -21.39 1.11 -14.14
C ALA A 129 -20.22 1.29 -13.16
N GLN A 130 -19.49 0.22 -12.81
CA GLN A 130 -18.29 0.33 -11.96
C GLN A 130 -17.20 1.12 -12.66
N ILE A 131 -16.99 0.86 -13.94
CA ILE A 131 -16.01 1.57 -14.75
C ILE A 131 -16.34 3.06 -14.81
N GLU A 132 -17.58 3.42 -15.16
CA GLU A 132 -18.04 4.82 -15.25
C GLU A 132 -17.79 5.60 -13.95
N LEU A 133 -17.91 4.95 -12.79
CA LEU A 133 -17.62 5.55 -11.48
C LEU A 133 -16.13 5.85 -11.25
N HIS A 134 -15.23 5.22 -12.00
CA HIS A 134 -13.79 5.16 -11.71
C HIS A 134 -12.87 5.56 -12.88
N VAL A 135 -13.37 6.04 -14.01
CA VAL A 135 -12.54 6.39 -15.21
C VAL A 135 -12.56 7.86 -15.61
N ALA A 136 -12.87 8.78 -14.70
CA ALA A 136 -13.30 10.12 -15.10
C ALA A 136 -12.25 10.99 -15.88
N ASP A 137 -10.93 10.76 -15.78
CA ASP A 137 -9.85 11.58 -16.37
C ASP A 137 -9.57 11.10 -17.80
N HIS A 138 -9.87 9.83 -18.04
CA HIS A 138 -9.70 9.13 -19.31
C HIS A 138 -10.96 8.29 -19.55
N PRO A 139 -12.12 8.95 -19.73
CA PRO A 139 -13.38 8.25 -19.93
C PRO A 139 -13.26 7.36 -21.16
N GLN A 140 -13.90 6.19 -21.09
CA GLN A 140 -13.94 5.29 -22.23
C GLN A 140 -14.75 5.93 -23.36
N GLY A 141 -14.18 5.95 -24.56
CA GLY A 141 -14.84 6.49 -25.75
C GLY A 141 -15.60 5.42 -26.54
N ASP A 142 -16.59 5.84 -27.32
CA ASP A 142 -17.56 4.96 -28.03
C ASP A 142 -16.98 4.18 -29.24
N ALA A 143 -15.69 4.30 -29.54
CA ALA A 143 -14.94 3.45 -30.47
C ALA A 143 -13.48 3.90 -30.46
N GLN A 144 -12.61 3.13 -29.81
CA GLN A 144 -11.16 3.39 -29.76
C GLN A 144 -10.39 2.15 -30.24
N PRO A 145 -9.11 2.26 -30.62
CA PRO A 145 -8.43 1.18 -31.34
C PRO A 145 -8.08 -0.05 -30.50
N PHE A 146 -8.38 -0.04 -29.20
CA PHE A 146 -8.05 -1.12 -28.27
C PHE A 146 -9.32 -1.64 -27.60
N GLY A 147 -9.54 -2.95 -27.64
CA GLY A 147 -10.64 -3.61 -26.95
C GLY A 147 -12.00 -3.28 -27.52
N ASP A 148 -13.02 -3.44 -26.68
CA ASP A 148 -14.41 -3.07 -26.98
C ASP A 148 -14.62 -1.57 -26.78
N SER A 149 -13.95 -0.99 -25.79
CA SER A 149 -13.85 0.45 -25.54
C SER A 149 -12.50 0.77 -24.92
N SER A 150 -12.01 2.00 -25.11
CA SER A 150 -10.84 2.47 -24.37
C SER A 150 -10.81 3.99 -24.20
N GLY A 151 -9.96 4.46 -23.30
CA GLY A 151 -9.54 5.85 -23.16
C GLY A 151 -8.04 5.86 -22.96
N THR A 152 -7.29 6.43 -23.91
CA THR A 152 -5.82 6.45 -23.90
C THR A 152 -5.32 7.87 -24.07
N ILE A 153 -4.42 8.31 -23.20
CA ILE A 153 -3.68 9.56 -23.35
C ILE A 153 -2.19 9.25 -23.36
N CYS A 154 -1.44 10.05 -24.10
CA CYS A 154 0.02 10.00 -24.07
C CYS A 154 0.58 11.42 -23.98
N PHE A 155 1.80 11.53 -23.48
CA PHE A 155 2.51 12.78 -23.27
C PHE A 155 3.94 12.68 -23.81
N ALA A 156 4.25 13.45 -24.84
CA ALA A 156 5.55 13.50 -25.50
C ALA A 156 6.69 13.85 -24.55
N HIS A 157 6.47 14.83 -23.68
CA HIS A 157 7.51 15.40 -22.82
C HIS A 157 8.05 14.41 -21.77
N SER A 158 7.26 13.40 -21.40
CA SER A 158 7.61 12.38 -20.40
C SER A 158 7.67 10.97 -21.01
N GLY A 159 7.45 10.81 -22.32
CA GLY A 159 7.36 9.48 -22.94
C GLY A 159 6.32 8.60 -22.27
N LEU A 160 5.22 9.20 -21.78
CA LEU A 160 4.27 8.59 -20.88
C LEU A 160 2.96 8.26 -21.61
N CYS A 161 2.33 7.14 -21.32
CA CYS A 161 0.95 6.86 -21.70
C CYS A 161 0.17 6.26 -20.53
N THR A 162 -1.09 6.67 -20.38
CA THR A 162 -2.05 5.95 -19.53
C THR A 162 -3.23 5.49 -20.38
N SER A 163 -3.73 4.29 -20.10
CA SER A 163 -4.80 3.69 -20.89
C SER A 163 -5.76 2.89 -20.02
N ASN A 164 -7.05 3.14 -20.19
CA ASN A 164 -8.14 2.32 -19.66
C ASN A 164 -8.79 1.58 -20.83
N ILE A 165 -8.85 0.26 -20.79
CA ILE A 165 -9.34 -0.58 -21.89
C ILE A 165 -10.34 -1.60 -21.35
N VAL A 166 -11.46 -1.80 -22.03
CA VAL A 166 -12.41 -2.89 -21.72
C VAL A 166 -12.31 -3.95 -22.78
N VAL A 167 -12.34 -5.21 -22.35
CA VAL A 167 -12.58 -6.33 -23.24
C VAL A 167 -13.44 -7.39 -22.54
N GLY A 168 -14.63 -7.61 -23.07
CA GLY A 168 -15.66 -8.38 -22.38
C GLY A 168 -15.96 -7.78 -21.00
N GLU A 169 -15.81 -8.58 -19.96
CA GLU A 169 -15.98 -8.17 -18.56
C GLU A 169 -14.63 -7.89 -17.87
N ALA A 170 -13.53 -7.75 -18.62
CA ALA A 170 -12.23 -7.37 -18.06
C ALA A 170 -11.97 -5.87 -18.27
N TRP A 171 -11.52 -5.20 -17.22
CA TRP A 171 -11.00 -3.83 -17.29
C TRP A 171 -9.49 -3.86 -17.11
N ILE A 172 -8.78 -3.33 -18.11
CA ILE A 172 -7.34 -3.23 -18.16
C ILE A 172 -6.96 -1.77 -17.95
N GLU A 173 -6.01 -1.54 -17.05
CA GLU A 173 -5.30 -0.28 -16.92
C GLU A 173 -3.84 -0.50 -17.30
N VAL A 174 -3.31 0.39 -18.13
CA VAL A 174 -1.89 0.40 -18.51
C VAL A 174 -1.31 1.77 -18.18
N PHE A 175 -0.20 1.77 -17.45
CA PHE A 175 0.67 2.91 -17.24
C PHE A 175 2.01 2.62 -17.90
N LEU A 176 2.52 3.56 -18.68
CA LEU A 176 3.78 3.48 -19.40
C LEU A 176 4.55 4.78 -19.15
N GLU A 177 5.82 4.71 -18.77
CA GLU A 177 6.74 5.85 -18.68
C GLU A 177 8.11 5.46 -19.27
N GLY A 178 8.81 6.43 -19.88
CA GLY A 178 10.13 6.19 -20.45
C GLY A 178 10.14 5.71 -21.90
N ALA A 179 9.00 5.80 -22.61
CA ALA A 179 8.91 5.36 -24.00
C ALA A 179 9.98 6.01 -24.89
N ASN A 180 10.78 5.18 -25.57
CA ASN A 180 11.97 5.57 -26.32
C ASN A 180 11.63 6.10 -27.71
N VAL A 181 10.91 7.21 -27.75
CA VAL A 181 10.69 7.95 -28.99
C VAL A 181 11.88 8.88 -29.20
N SER A 182 12.61 8.70 -30.29
CA SER A 182 13.69 9.61 -30.68
C SER A 182 13.10 10.98 -31.10
N ASP A 183 13.23 12.00 -30.24
CA ASP A 183 12.71 13.36 -30.44
C ASP A 183 11.19 13.39 -30.70
N PRO A 184 10.34 13.12 -29.68
CA PRO A 184 8.90 13.08 -29.85
C PRO A 184 8.39 14.48 -30.20
N ALA A 185 7.99 14.66 -31.47
CA ALA A 185 7.43 15.91 -31.94
C ALA A 185 6.00 16.12 -31.43
N SER A 186 5.32 15.04 -31.01
CA SER A 186 3.93 15.05 -30.54
C SER A 186 3.57 13.84 -29.66
N ASP A 187 2.47 13.97 -28.90
CA ASP A 187 1.89 12.87 -28.12
C ASP A 187 1.49 11.66 -29.00
N ALA A 188 1.20 11.90 -30.28
CA ALA A 188 0.86 10.87 -31.25
C ALA A 188 2.05 9.95 -31.57
N ASP A 189 3.29 10.44 -31.46
CA ASP A 189 4.49 9.63 -31.70
C ASP A 189 4.69 8.61 -30.57
N VAL A 190 4.45 9.02 -29.32
CA VAL A 190 4.44 8.13 -28.16
C VAL A 190 3.32 7.09 -28.27
N LEU A 191 2.11 7.53 -28.62
CA LEU A 191 1.00 6.60 -28.84
C LEU A 191 1.30 5.61 -29.98
N ALA A 192 1.92 6.04 -31.07
CA ALA A 192 2.27 5.16 -32.19
C ALA A 192 3.27 4.08 -31.76
N LEU A 193 4.23 4.42 -30.88
CA LEU A 193 5.18 3.48 -30.30
C LEU A 193 4.51 2.52 -29.30
N ALA A 194 3.59 3.01 -28.46
CA ALA A 194 2.90 2.20 -27.45
C ALA A 194 1.77 1.32 -28.02
N ALA A 195 1.13 1.71 -29.12
CA ALA A 195 -0.05 1.04 -29.64
C ALA A 195 0.13 -0.48 -29.96
N PRO A 196 1.28 -0.96 -30.47
CA PRO A 196 1.52 -2.39 -30.63
C PRO A 196 1.41 -3.17 -29.31
N VAL A 197 2.07 -2.72 -28.22
CA VAL A 197 2.01 -3.44 -26.94
C VAL A 197 0.60 -3.39 -26.35
N LEU A 198 -0.08 -2.25 -26.45
CA LEU A 198 -1.46 -2.11 -25.96
C LEU A 198 -2.42 -3.07 -26.67
N ARG A 199 -2.29 -3.23 -27.99
CA ARG A 199 -3.06 -4.23 -28.75
C ARG A 199 -2.75 -5.66 -28.32
N THR A 200 -1.46 -5.98 -28.12
CA THR A 200 -1.08 -7.33 -27.71
C THR A 200 -1.60 -7.67 -26.33
N ILE A 201 -1.41 -6.79 -25.33
CA ILE A 201 -1.94 -6.94 -23.97
C ILE A 201 -3.44 -7.17 -24.03
N THR A 202 -4.17 -6.30 -24.73
CA THR A 202 -5.63 -6.41 -24.85
C THR A 202 -6.05 -7.75 -25.42
N LYS A 203 -5.39 -8.22 -26.49
CA LYS A 203 -5.70 -9.51 -27.11
C LYS A 203 -5.41 -10.70 -26.18
N ARG A 204 -4.30 -10.66 -25.44
CA ARG A 204 -3.91 -11.71 -24.49
C ARG A 204 -4.90 -11.78 -23.33
N VAL A 205 -5.26 -10.63 -22.75
CA VAL A 205 -6.28 -10.53 -21.70
C VAL A 205 -7.64 -10.99 -22.20
N ALA A 206 -8.07 -10.58 -23.40
CA ALA A 206 -9.33 -11.03 -24.00
C ALA A 206 -9.42 -12.56 -24.11
N THR A 207 -8.30 -13.17 -24.52
CA THR A 207 -8.20 -14.64 -24.64
C THR A 207 -8.31 -15.31 -23.28
N ALA A 208 -7.60 -14.78 -22.27
CA ALA A 208 -7.63 -15.27 -20.90
C ALA A 208 -8.99 -15.09 -20.21
N ALA A 209 -9.66 -13.97 -20.47
CA ALA A 209 -10.99 -13.67 -19.95
C ALA A 209 -12.04 -14.62 -20.53
N ALA A 210 -11.95 -14.93 -21.83
CA ALA A 210 -12.89 -15.83 -22.50
C ALA A 210 -12.83 -17.29 -22.00
N SER A 211 -11.69 -17.72 -21.42
CA SER A 211 -11.54 -19.04 -20.81
C SER A 211 -11.84 -19.06 -19.31
N ASN A 212 -12.12 -17.91 -18.69
CA ASN A 212 -12.44 -17.84 -17.27
C ASN A 212 -13.87 -18.36 -17.01
N THR A 213 -13.97 -19.47 -16.27
CA THR A 213 -15.25 -20.04 -15.83
C THR A 213 -15.53 -19.83 -14.34
N THR A 214 -14.68 -19.06 -13.66
CA THR A 214 -14.78 -18.82 -12.21
C THR A 214 -15.96 -17.88 -11.93
N PRO A 215 -16.81 -18.16 -10.93
CA PRO A 215 -17.86 -17.23 -10.51
C PRO A 215 -17.33 -15.83 -10.20
N ALA A 216 -18.17 -14.83 -10.38
CA ALA A 216 -17.80 -13.45 -10.12
C ALA A 216 -17.43 -13.22 -8.65
N VAL A 217 -16.49 -12.30 -8.41
CA VAL A 217 -16.08 -11.96 -7.04
C VAL A 217 -17.22 -11.27 -6.31
N ALA A 218 -17.59 -11.82 -5.15
CA ALA A 218 -18.55 -11.16 -4.27
C ALA A 218 -17.88 -9.93 -3.62
N ALA A 219 -18.53 -8.77 -3.73
CA ALA A 219 -18.05 -7.57 -3.09
C ALA A 219 -18.01 -7.75 -1.56
N VAL A 220 -16.89 -7.39 -0.95
CA VAL A 220 -16.72 -7.38 0.50
C VAL A 220 -17.18 -6.02 1.03
N ALA A 221 -18.00 -6.03 2.08
CA ALA A 221 -18.42 -4.80 2.73
C ALA A 221 -17.22 -4.18 3.48
N ALA A 222 -16.82 -2.97 3.07
CA ALA A 222 -15.79 -2.22 3.78
C ALA A 222 -16.24 -1.84 5.19
N ARG A 223 -15.31 -1.81 6.14
CA ARG A 223 -15.56 -1.17 7.45
C ARG A 223 -15.56 0.35 7.25
N THR A 224 -16.65 1.02 7.58
CA THR A 224 -16.80 2.46 7.31
C THR A 224 -16.66 3.35 8.55
N ASP A 225 -16.53 2.75 9.73
CA ASP A 225 -16.56 3.46 11.01
C ASP A 225 -15.17 4.00 11.40
N CYS A 226 -14.60 4.90 10.58
CA CYS A 226 -13.25 5.43 10.84
C CYS A 226 -13.12 6.21 12.15
N GLU A 227 -14.20 6.79 12.67
CA GLU A 227 -14.17 7.45 13.98
C GLU A 227 -13.89 6.46 15.12
N VAL A 228 -14.21 5.17 14.93
CA VAL A 228 -13.92 4.10 15.88
C VAL A 228 -12.49 3.61 15.70
N ILE A 229 -12.07 3.38 14.45
CA ILE A 229 -10.77 2.76 14.12
C ILE A 229 -9.61 3.76 14.30
N LEU A 230 -9.80 5.00 13.85
CA LEU A 230 -8.78 6.05 13.88
C LEU A 230 -9.39 7.37 14.39
N PRO A 231 -9.75 7.45 15.69
CA PRO A 231 -10.40 8.64 16.25
C PRO A 231 -9.49 9.87 16.18
N ALA A 232 -10.05 11.02 15.80
CA ALA A 232 -9.29 12.27 15.68
C ALA A 232 -8.61 12.67 16.99
N ALA A 233 -9.29 12.48 18.12
CA ALA A 233 -8.75 12.82 19.44
C ALA A 233 -7.47 12.03 19.77
N THR A 234 -7.43 10.76 19.37
CA THR A 234 -6.24 9.90 19.54
C THR A 234 -5.10 10.39 18.66
N VAL A 235 -5.37 10.63 17.37
CA VAL A 235 -4.36 11.16 16.43
C VAL A 235 -3.80 12.51 16.91
N GLN A 236 -4.65 13.42 17.37
CA GLN A 236 -4.23 14.72 17.90
C GLN A 236 -3.37 14.60 19.15
N SER A 237 -3.73 13.70 20.06
CA SER A 237 -2.96 13.44 21.27
C SER A 237 -1.56 12.94 20.94
N VAL A 238 -1.45 11.97 20.03
CA VAL A 238 -0.18 11.37 19.60
C VAL A 238 0.69 12.41 18.88
N PHE A 239 0.13 13.15 17.91
CA PHE A 239 0.88 14.14 17.12
C PHE A 239 0.99 15.52 17.76
N GLN A 240 0.39 15.74 18.94
CA GLN A 240 0.33 17.03 19.62
C GLN A 240 -0.22 18.16 18.74
N ALA A 241 -1.23 17.85 17.93
CA ALA A 241 -1.83 18.76 16.96
C ALA A 241 -3.14 19.40 17.48
N ALA A 242 -3.54 20.52 16.88
CA ALA A 242 -4.84 21.15 17.15
C ALA A 242 -6.02 20.27 16.68
N GLU A 243 -7.24 20.60 17.11
CA GLU A 243 -8.44 19.86 16.73
C GLU A 243 -8.60 19.75 15.20
N LEU A 244 -8.62 18.52 14.72
CA LEU A 244 -8.87 18.14 13.33
C LEU A 244 -10.08 17.22 13.25
N PRO A 245 -10.92 17.38 12.21
CA PRO A 245 -11.98 16.43 11.91
C PRO A 245 -11.42 15.11 11.34
N VAL A 246 -12.02 13.98 11.72
CA VAL A 246 -11.88 12.72 10.96
C VAL A 246 -12.78 12.82 9.73
N HIS A 247 -12.25 12.46 8.57
CA HIS A 247 -13.07 12.26 7.39
C HIS A 247 -12.86 10.82 6.91
N THR A 248 -13.95 10.05 6.94
CA THR A 248 -14.06 8.83 6.13
C THR A 248 -14.08 9.28 4.68
N THR A 249 -12.97 9.20 3.98
CA THR A 249 -12.96 9.40 2.53
C THR A 249 -12.98 8.05 1.85
N TYR A 250 -14.19 7.63 1.50
CA TYR A 250 -14.40 6.95 0.23
C TYR A 250 -15.55 7.57 -0.55
N HIS A 251 -15.42 8.86 -0.85
CA HIS A 251 -16.04 9.44 -2.03
C HIS A 251 -15.00 10.05 -2.98
N GLY A 252 -13.73 9.67 -2.82
CA GLY A 252 -12.77 9.82 -3.90
C GLY A 252 -13.07 8.73 -4.92
N GLY A 253 -13.85 9.07 -5.96
CA GLY A 253 -13.76 8.34 -7.21
C GLY A 253 -12.31 8.41 -7.67
N GLY A 254 -11.52 7.43 -7.29
CA GLY A 254 -10.19 7.25 -7.84
C GLY A 254 -10.29 6.82 -9.29
N TRP A 255 -9.28 7.22 -10.04
CA TRP A 255 -9.15 7.02 -11.48
C TRP A 255 -8.27 5.79 -11.67
N SER A 256 -8.83 4.57 -11.69
CA SER A 256 -8.02 3.35 -11.91
C SER A 256 -8.75 2.03 -11.66
N VAL A 257 -8.20 0.97 -12.27
CA VAL A 257 -8.45 -0.42 -11.91
C VAL A 257 -8.21 -0.66 -10.41
N MET A 258 -7.13 -0.12 -9.83
CA MET A 258 -6.87 -0.23 -8.38
C MET A 258 -8.02 0.27 -7.52
N THR A 259 -8.66 1.36 -7.93
CA THR A 259 -9.79 1.93 -7.18
C THR A 259 -11.04 1.06 -7.31
N GLY A 260 -11.34 0.57 -8.51
CA GLY A 260 -12.40 -0.41 -8.72
C GLY A 260 -12.18 -1.67 -7.87
N ALA A 261 -10.95 -2.20 -7.88
CA ALA A 261 -10.55 -3.36 -7.10
C ALA A 261 -10.66 -3.12 -5.59
N ALA A 262 -10.21 -1.97 -5.10
CA ALA A 262 -10.30 -1.60 -3.68
C ALA A 262 -11.76 -1.55 -3.20
N THR A 263 -12.67 -1.02 -4.03
CA THR A 263 -14.11 -1.01 -3.74
C THR A 263 -14.67 -2.43 -3.64
N LEU A 264 -14.31 -3.31 -4.58
CA LEU A 264 -14.74 -4.71 -4.59
C LEU A 264 -14.18 -5.52 -3.41
N ALA A 265 -12.90 -5.30 -3.09
CA ALA A 265 -12.19 -5.95 -1.99
C ALA A 265 -12.60 -5.40 -0.61
N GLY A 266 -13.44 -4.37 -0.54
CA GLY A 266 -13.86 -3.78 0.72
C GLY A 266 -12.75 -3.06 1.47
N VAL A 267 -11.78 -2.47 0.75
CA VAL A 267 -10.68 -1.73 1.38
C VAL A 267 -11.22 -0.55 2.17
N THR A 268 -10.91 -0.51 3.46
CA THR A 268 -11.21 0.63 4.32
C THR A 268 -10.11 1.68 4.20
N ARG A 269 -10.49 2.94 4.03
CA ARG A 269 -9.57 4.09 4.07
C ARG A 269 -10.07 5.13 5.06
N CYS A 270 -9.21 5.48 6.01
CA CYS A 270 -9.48 6.52 7.00
C CYS A 270 -8.43 7.61 6.89
N ILE A 271 -8.86 8.87 6.86
CA ILE A 271 -7.96 10.03 6.81
C ILE A 271 -8.32 10.97 7.95
N VAL A 272 -7.31 11.36 8.72
CA VAL A 272 -7.45 12.38 9.77
C VAL A 272 -6.64 13.60 9.37
N GLY A 273 -7.33 14.71 9.11
CA GLY A 273 -6.76 15.90 8.49
C GLY A 273 -7.73 17.08 8.55
N PRO A 274 -7.29 18.30 8.23
CA PRO A 274 -8.18 19.45 8.11
C PRO A 274 -9.30 19.20 7.09
N ALA A 275 -10.55 19.56 7.43
CA ALA A 275 -11.67 19.44 6.50
C ALA A 275 -11.41 20.24 5.22
N GLY A 276 -11.70 19.64 4.06
CA GLY A 276 -11.54 20.28 2.76
C GLY A 276 -10.08 20.50 2.33
N SER A 277 -9.14 19.76 2.92
CA SER A 277 -7.72 19.77 2.55
C SER A 277 -7.28 18.36 2.15
N ASP A 278 -6.37 18.28 1.19
CA ASP A 278 -5.65 17.04 0.85
C ASP A 278 -4.52 16.73 1.85
N ALA A 279 -4.28 17.63 2.81
CA ALA A 279 -3.36 17.38 3.91
C ALA A 279 -4.00 16.42 4.93
N ALA A 280 -3.24 15.40 5.32
CA ALA A 280 -3.57 14.55 6.46
C ALA A 280 -2.47 14.63 7.52
N LEU A 281 -2.79 14.27 8.76
CA LEU A 281 -1.77 13.93 9.77
C LEU A 281 -1.53 12.43 9.76
N ALA A 282 -2.61 11.66 9.66
CA ALA A 282 -2.58 10.21 9.62
C ALA A 282 -3.55 9.69 8.55
N ASN A 283 -3.16 8.60 7.92
CA ASN A 283 -4.01 7.85 7.03
C ASN A 283 -3.91 6.36 7.36
N LEU A 284 -5.02 5.65 7.22
CA LEU A 284 -5.08 4.21 7.37
C LEU A 284 -5.68 3.61 6.12
N GLU A 285 -5.06 2.54 5.65
CA GLU A 285 -5.60 1.64 4.64
C GLU A 285 -5.71 0.25 5.26
N MET A 286 -6.81 -0.45 5.02
CA MET A 286 -6.99 -1.82 5.50
C MET A 286 -7.59 -2.67 4.40
N LEU A 287 -6.89 -3.75 4.04
CA LEU A 287 -7.34 -4.75 3.08
C LEU A 287 -7.85 -5.99 3.84
N PRO A 288 -9.16 -6.27 3.79
CA PRO A 288 -9.71 -7.48 4.35
C PRO A 288 -9.09 -8.74 3.74
N HIS A 289 -8.77 -9.73 4.57
CA HIS A 289 -8.12 -10.98 4.15
C HIS A 289 -6.77 -10.78 3.43
N GLY A 290 -6.11 -9.65 3.68
CA GLY A 290 -4.87 -9.25 3.01
C GLY A 290 -3.59 -9.84 3.61
N ALA A 291 -3.69 -10.66 4.67
CA ALA A 291 -2.52 -11.16 5.40
C ALA A 291 -1.53 -11.97 4.54
N TRP A 292 -2.01 -12.58 3.44
CA TRP A 292 -1.17 -13.30 2.50
C TRP A 292 -0.04 -12.45 1.88
N ALA A 293 -0.19 -11.13 1.85
CA ALA A 293 0.81 -10.21 1.31
C ALA A 293 2.05 -10.05 2.23
N PHE A 294 2.02 -10.63 3.43
CA PHE A 294 3.11 -10.61 4.42
C PHE A 294 3.96 -11.88 4.40
N ASP A 295 3.85 -12.70 3.35
CA ASP A 295 4.73 -13.87 3.22
C ASP A 295 6.20 -13.44 3.32
N SER A 296 6.92 -14.07 4.25
CA SER A 296 8.31 -13.76 4.60
C SER A 296 9.27 -13.70 3.41
N ALA A 297 9.01 -14.48 2.35
CA ALA A 297 9.80 -14.42 1.11
C ALA A 297 9.54 -13.12 0.33
N GLN A 298 8.29 -12.65 0.28
CA GLN A 298 7.91 -11.38 -0.34
C GLN A 298 8.42 -10.19 0.50
N VAL A 299 8.34 -10.28 1.82
CA VAL A 299 8.80 -9.21 2.71
C VAL A 299 10.33 -9.09 2.74
N GLN A 300 11.06 -10.17 2.42
CA GLN A 300 12.52 -10.13 2.31
C GLN A 300 13.03 -9.75 0.91
N SER A 301 12.15 -9.59 -0.09
CA SER A 301 12.53 -9.21 -1.45
C SER A 301 12.03 -7.82 -1.84
N GLY A 302 12.73 -7.19 -2.77
CA GLY A 302 12.25 -6.00 -3.49
C GLY A 302 11.82 -4.84 -2.60
N VAL A 303 10.55 -4.45 -2.67
CA VAL A 303 10.02 -3.18 -2.15
C VAL A 303 9.91 -3.13 -0.62
N TRP A 304 9.89 -4.30 0.04
CA TRP A 304 9.94 -4.38 1.50
C TRP A 304 11.36 -4.24 2.06
N ALA A 305 12.42 -4.27 1.24
CA ALA A 305 13.81 -4.25 1.71
C ALA A 305 14.18 -3.00 2.54
N ALA A 306 13.47 -1.88 2.34
CA ALA A 306 13.65 -0.66 3.13
C ALA A 306 12.80 -0.62 4.41
N HIS A 307 11.92 -1.60 4.63
CA HIS A 307 11.10 -1.71 5.83
C HIS A 307 11.85 -2.50 6.91
N GLU A 308 11.87 -1.97 8.12
CA GLU A 308 12.48 -2.65 9.26
C GLU A 308 11.42 -3.40 10.08
N PRO A 309 11.75 -4.59 10.62
CA PRO A 309 10.85 -5.28 11.53
C PRO A 309 10.72 -4.50 12.85
N VAL A 310 9.48 -4.33 13.32
CA VAL A 310 9.14 -3.62 14.57
C VAL A 310 8.08 -4.38 15.35
N ASP A 311 8.01 -4.12 16.66
CA ASP A 311 6.92 -4.58 17.51
C ASP A 311 5.85 -3.48 17.63
N VAL A 312 4.58 -3.84 17.46
CA VAL A 312 3.43 -2.95 17.67
C VAL A 312 2.58 -3.52 18.82
N ALA A 313 2.20 -2.66 19.77
CA ALA A 313 1.37 -3.09 20.90
C ALA A 313 0.02 -3.63 20.41
N GLY A 314 -0.40 -4.80 20.89
CA GLY A 314 -1.64 -5.45 20.45
C GLY A 314 -1.55 -6.18 19.11
N VAL A 315 -0.38 -6.21 18.47
CA VAL A 315 -0.14 -7.00 17.24
C VAL A 315 0.70 -8.21 17.61
N THR A 316 0.24 -9.40 17.24
CA THR A 316 0.96 -10.67 17.50
C THR A 316 1.88 -11.07 16.36
N GLU A 317 1.53 -10.71 15.13
CA GLU A 317 2.34 -10.96 13.94
C GLU A 317 3.45 -9.91 13.77
N GLN A 318 4.47 -10.23 12.99
CA GLN A 318 5.56 -9.29 12.72
C GLN A 318 5.04 -8.07 11.95
N ALA A 319 5.25 -6.88 12.51
CA ALA A 319 4.98 -5.61 11.83
C ALA A 319 6.24 -5.07 11.15
N TYR A 320 6.05 -4.21 10.14
CA TYR A 320 7.11 -3.64 9.32
C TYR A 320 6.96 -2.13 9.20
N LEU A 321 8.03 -1.38 9.45
CA LEU A 321 8.05 0.08 9.43
C LEU A 321 8.93 0.58 8.29
N LEU A 322 8.39 1.47 7.47
CA LEU A 322 9.17 2.35 6.60
C LEU A 322 9.14 3.76 7.18
N CYS A 323 10.26 4.24 7.69
CA CYS A 323 10.35 5.58 8.27
C CYS A 323 11.76 6.16 8.00
N PRO A 324 11.98 6.76 6.83
CA PRO A 324 13.30 7.23 6.42
C PRO A 324 13.65 8.56 7.11
N VAL A 325 14.13 8.46 8.35
CA VAL A 325 14.57 9.58 9.20
C VAL A 325 15.58 10.46 8.46
N GLY A 326 15.40 11.77 8.55
CA GLY A 326 16.25 12.77 7.88
C GLY A 326 15.89 13.04 6.42
N THR A 327 14.91 12.32 5.86
CA THR A 327 14.39 12.57 4.50
C THR A 327 13.03 13.25 4.56
N ILE A 328 12.70 14.00 3.51
CA ILE A 328 11.38 14.59 3.32
C ILE A 328 10.46 13.49 2.80
N SER A 329 9.82 12.76 3.71
CA SER A 329 8.98 11.59 3.41
C SER A 329 7.93 11.39 4.52
N ALA A 330 7.06 10.42 4.32
CA ALA A 330 6.13 9.88 5.32
C ALA A 330 6.75 8.68 6.07
N CYS A 331 6.24 8.41 7.28
CA CYS A 331 6.43 7.11 7.92
C CYS A 331 5.17 6.26 7.73
N SER A 332 5.35 4.96 7.55
CA SER A 332 4.25 4.01 7.48
C SER A 332 4.61 2.72 8.17
N VAL A 333 3.66 2.17 8.93
CA VAL A 333 3.76 0.86 9.54
C VAL A 333 2.67 -0.06 9.00
N ASP A 334 3.08 -1.24 8.62
CA ASP A 334 2.26 -2.30 8.05
C ASP A 334 2.22 -3.47 9.04
N PHE A 335 1.02 -3.94 9.36
CA PHE A 335 0.79 -5.00 10.34
C PHE A 335 -0.50 -5.77 10.05
N ILE A 336 -0.64 -6.94 10.68
CA ILE A 336 -1.81 -7.80 10.55
C ILE A 336 -2.64 -7.76 11.82
N VAL A 337 -3.96 -7.58 11.69
CA VAL A 337 -4.92 -7.78 12.78
C VAL A 337 -5.94 -8.83 12.34
N GLY A 338 -5.94 -9.98 13.01
CA GLY A 338 -6.69 -11.15 12.56
C GLY A 338 -6.15 -11.66 11.22
N ASP A 339 -6.89 -11.41 10.14
CA ASP A 339 -6.52 -11.76 8.75
C ASP A 339 -6.42 -10.52 7.84
N ASP A 340 -6.62 -9.33 8.41
CA ASP A 340 -6.64 -8.07 7.67
C ASP A 340 -5.25 -7.45 7.67
N TRP A 341 -4.81 -6.98 6.50
CA TRP A 341 -3.62 -6.15 6.40
C TRP A 341 -3.98 -4.70 6.66
N VAL A 342 -3.39 -4.12 7.70
CA VAL A 342 -3.49 -2.71 8.05
C VAL A 342 -2.19 -2.00 7.73
N ARG A 343 -2.29 -0.88 7.00
CA ARG A 343 -1.22 0.09 6.81
C ARG A 343 -1.61 1.40 7.44
N LEU A 344 -0.86 1.84 8.44
CA LEU A 344 -1.02 3.15 9.05
C LEU A 344 0.15 4.04 8.62
N GLY A 345 -0.15 5.17 8.02
CA GLY A 345 0.82 6.15 7.56
C GLY A 345 0.64 7.51 8.24
N THR A 346 1.71 8.31 8.20
CA THR A 346 1.67 9.73 8.47
C THR A 346 1.76 10.49 7.15
N PHE A 347 0.92 11.50 6.94
CA PHE A 347 1.07 12.37 5.78
C PHE A 347 1.87 13.61 6.21
N ILE A 348 3.16 13.42 6.47
CA ILE A 348 4.06 14.57 6.57
C ILE A 348 4.09 15.16 5.17
N ASN A 349 3.50 16.34 4.98
CA ASN A 349 3.30 17.06 3.71
C ASN A 349 4.58 17.37 2.89
N GLY A 350 5.63 16.57 2.97
CA GLY A 350 6.91 16.81 2.32
C GLY A 350 7.53 18.16 2.72
N GLN A 351 7.14 18.74 3.86
CA GLN A 351 7.57 20.09 4.24
C GLN A 351 8.72 20.09 5.24
N ARG A 352 8.99 18.97 5.89
CA ARG A 352 10.15 18.81 6.77
C ARG A 352 10.71 17.39 6.72
N PRO A 353 11.99 17.20 7.06
CA PRO A 353 12.54 15.88 7.30
C PRO A 353 11.79 15.13 8.40
N VAL A 354 11.68 13.80 8.23
CA VAL A 354 11.22 12.86 9.26
C VAL A 354 12.20 12.90 10.44
N GLU A 355 11.68 12.96 11.66
CA GLU A 355 12.41 12.93 12.92
C GLU A 355 12.16 11.62 13.66
N ALA A 356 13.03 11.29 14.62
CA ALA A 356 12.87 10.07 15.43
C ALA A 356 11.56 10.05 16.22
N THR A 357 11.04 11.21 16.60
CA THR A 357 9.74 11.32 17.28
C THR A 357 8.57 10.91 16.38
N ASP A 358 8.67 11.11 15.05
CA ASP A 358 7.61 10.72 14.10
C ASP A 358 7.47 9.19 14.04
N ARG A 359 8.60 8.49 14.17
CA ARG A 359 8.65 7.02 14.29
C ARG A 359 7.92 6.55 15.54
N ASP A 360 8.23 7.13 16.70
CA ASP A 360 7.61 6.70 17.96
C ASP A 360 6.09 6.98 17.94
N GLN A 361 5.69 8.12 17.38
CA GLN A 361 4.29 8.50 17.22
C GLN A 361 3.51 7.55 16.30
N VAL A 362 4.08 7.15 15.15
CA VAL A 362 3.37 6.22 14.24
C VAL A 362 3.21 4.84 14.86
N LEU A 363 4.19 4.36 15.64
CA LEU A 363 4.10 3.08 16.35
C LEU A 363 3.10 3.12 17.52
N GLU A 364 3.05 4.22 18.27
CA GLU A 364 2.05 4.44 19.32
C GLU A 364 0.63 4.42 18.72
N LEU A 365 0.42 5.16 17.63
CA LEU A 365 -0.88 5.21 16.95
C LEU A 365 -1.28 3.84 16.37
N ALA A 366 -0.32 3.07 15.86
CA ALA A 366 -0.58 1.71 15.37
C ALA A 366 -1.10 0.79 16.48
N GLY A 367 -0.58 0.91 17.70
CA GLY A 367 -1.08 0.16 18.84
C GLY A 367 -2.52 0.52 19.22
N HIS A 368 -2.89 1.81 19.11
CA HIS A 368 -4.27 2.23 19.30
C HIS A 368 -5.22 1.68 18.23
N VAL A 369 -4.77 1.66 16.97
CA VAL A 369 -5.53 1.09 15.86
C VAL A 369 -5.73 -0.42 16.04
N ALA A 370 -4.67 -1.15 16.38
CA ALA A 370 -4.74 -2.59 16.62
C ALA A 370 -5.77 -2.92 17.71
N ALA A 371 -5.72 -2.22 18.85
CA ALA A 371 -6.67 -2.39 19.94
C ALA A 371 -8.13 -2.02 19.58
N ALA A 372 -8.35 -1.18 18.58
CA ALA A 372 -9.70 -0.83 18.11
C ALA A 372 -10.27 -1.85 17.10
N LEU A 373 -9.42 -2.72 16.55
CA LEU A 373 -9.78 -3.71 15.54
C LEU A 373 -9.93 -5.13 16.11
N GLU A 374 -9.41 -5.40 17.31
CA GLU A 374 -9.68 -6.58 18.15
C GLU A 374 -11.09 -6.54 18.78
#